data_AF-A0A1C7MC62-F1
#
_entry.id   AF-A0A1C7MC62-F1
#
_cell.length_a   1.000
_cell.length_b   1.000
_cell.length_c   1.000
_cell.angle_alpha   90.00
_cell.angle_beta   90.00
_cell.angle_gamma   90.00
#
_symmetry.space_group_name_H-M   'P 1'
#
loop_
_entity.id
_entity.type
_entity.pdbx_description
1 polymer ?
#
loop_
_entity_poly.entity_id
_entity_poly.type
_entity_poly.pdbx_seq_one_letter_code
_entity_poly.pdbx_strand_id
1 'polypeptide(L)'
;MDYAFLLTKRDQYDLANEVLRHITFSNAYQTEFARNSIRFALITCAIHAGQYLTVIEHVRKLINMHQFNNEPLRILLASLGNGLRATDAFLASTLSKHLLRETRMADAAVKDKDALRWNNTLRRYGPGKSGEADDALDDEDEGAPDETSAAAEPSERAKLPTKDNPVNVTVYGQIMLAAKSYQSALFYLLHAFDYCPDDPMINLCLAIASVGRAMQRQSDNRHHLITQGMAFLTRYRNLRGANAEGLEEVEFNFGRIFQQLGLHSLAIRHYERVLEQAEARSKVDEENYGLAREAAYNLSLIYVTTGATPLAQALYRRWLSL
;
A
#
# COMPACT_ATOMS: atom_id res chain seq x y z
N MET A 1 19.75 -0.26 20.51
CA MET A 1 18.58 -0.73 19.75
C MET A 1 18.26 -2.18 20.07
N ASP A 2 19.26 -3.08 20.13
CA ASP A 2 19.08 -4.51 20.45
C ASP A 2 18.26 -4.81 21.70
N TYR A 3 18.44 -4.00 22.76
CA TYR A 3 17.64 -4.11 23.98
C TYR A 3 16.13 -3.94 23.71
N ALA A 4 15.74 -2.96 22.90
CA ALA A 4 14.34 -2.73 22.56
C ALA A 4 13.75 -3.88 21.74
N PHE A 5 14.53 -4.46 20.81
CA PHE A 5 14.09 -5.64 20.05
C PHE A 5 13.89 -6.86 20.95
N LEU A 6 14.75 -7.07 21.94
CA LEU A 6 14.59 -8.15 22.92
C LEU A 6 13.35 -7.94 23.79
N LEU A 7 13.05 -6.70 24.19
CA LEU A 7 11.83 -6.37 24.93
C LEU A 7 10.57 -6.62 24.11
N THR A 8 10.55 -6.21 22.84
CA THR A 8 9.39 -6.45 21.95
C THR A 8 9.15 -7.94 21.71
N LYS A 9 10.22 -8.75 21.58
CA LYS A 9 10.11 -10.22 21.50
C LYS A 9 9.55 -10.87 22.77
N ARG A 10 9.62 -10.19 23.91
CA ARG A 10 9.07 -10.63 25.21
C ARG A 10 7.71 -9.99 25.50
N ASP A 11 7.03 -9.49 24.47
CA ASP A 11 5.73 -8.81 24.54
C ASP A 11 5.72 -7.54 25.42
N GLN A 12 6.89 -6.94 25.68
CA GLN A 12 7.03 -5.68 26.41
C GLN A 12 7.20 -4.52 25.43
N TYR A 13 6.21 -4.33 24.56
CA TYR A 13 6.23 -3.30 23.52
C TYR A 13 6.28 -1.88 24.10
N ASP A 14 5.46 -1.58 25.11
CA ASP A 14 5.34 -0.22 25.64
C ASP A 14 6.68 0.30 26.18
N LEU A 15 7.40 -0.55 26.93
CA LEU A 15 8.73 -0.24 27.43
C LEU A 15 9.76 -0.09 26.30
N ALA A 16 9.69 -0.94 25.27
CA ALA A 16 10.57 -0.83 24.10
C ALA A 16 10.35 0.49 23.35
N ASN A 17 9.08 0.88 23.16
CA ASN A 17 8.70 2.12 22.50
C ASN A 17 9.12 3.35 23.32
N GLU A 18 8.92 3.32 24.64
CA GLU A 18 9.38 4.37 25.57
C GLU A 18 10.90 4.58 25.47
N VAL A 19 11.68 3.50 25.58
CA VAL A 19 13.15 3.56 25.48
C VAL A 19 13.59 4.16 24.14
N LEU A 20 13.03 3.70 23.02
CA LEU A 20 13.39 4.21 21.69
C LEU A 20 12.97 5.67 21.48
N ARG A 21 11.81 6.08 22.01
CA ARG A 21 11.38 7.49 21.99
C ARG A 21 12.33 8.37 22.80
N HIS A 22 12.74 7.93 24.01
CA HIS A 22 13.71 8.66 24.81
C HIS A 22 15.08 8.81 24.13
N ILE A 23 15.55 7.77 23.44
CA ILE A 23 16.81 7.83 22.68
C ILE A 23 16.74 8.89 21.57
N THR A 24 15.56 9.13 20.99
CA THR A 24 15.37 10.13 19.92
C THR A 24 15.68 11.56 20.40
N PHE A 25 15.40 11.88 21.66
CA PHE A 25 15.69 13.20 22.25
C PHE A 25 17.16 13.39 22.64
N SER A 26 17.98 12.33 22.61
CA SER A 26 19.37 12.43 23.03
C SER A 26 20.21 13.15 21.96
N ASN A 27 20.98 14.17 22.39
CA ASN A 27 21.89 14.92 21.52
C ASN A 27 22.96 14.04 20.86
N ALA A 28 23.29 12.88 21.44
CA ALA A 28 24.27 11.96 20.89
C ALA A 28 23.82 11.31 19.56
N TYR A 29 22.51 11.20 19.31
CA TYR A 29 21.96 10.50 18.15
C TYR A 29 21.34 11.45 17.10
N GLN A 30 21.82 12.68 17.04
CA GLN A 30 21.30 13.70 16.12
C GLN A 30 21.78 13.55 14.67
N THR A 31 22.68 12.60 14.37
CA THR A 31 23.08 12.33 12.98
C THR A 31 21.89 11.77 12.18
N GLU A 32 21.82 12.10 10.88
CA GLU A 32 20.73 11.62 10.01
C GLU A 32 20.63 10.09 10.01
N PHE A 33 21.79 9.42 9.94
CA PHE A 33 21.90 7.97 10.02
C PHE A 33 21.29 7.42 11.31
N ALA A 34 21.67 7.96 12.48
CA ALA A 34 21.15 7.49 13.76
C ALA A 34 19.64 7.73 13.89
N ARG A 35 19.14 8.90 13.46
CA ARG A 35 17.69 9.19 13.45
C ARG A 35 16.91 8.21 12.59
N ASN A 36 17.41 7.92 11.38
CA ASN A 36 16.78 6.93 10.49
C ASN A 36 16.80 5.53 11.13
N SER A 37 17.93 5.11 11.71
CA SER A 37 18.03 3.81 12.40
C SER A 37 17.05 3.68 13.56
N ILE A 38 16.91 4.72 14.39
CA ILE A 38 15.96 4.71 15.53
C ILE A 38 14.52 4.64 15.02
N ARG A 39 14.17 5.38 13.95
CA ARG A 39 12.84 5.31 13.34
C ARG A 39 12.53 3.94 12.74
N PHE A 40 13.49 3.33 12.06
CA PHE A 40 13.32 1.96 11.56
C PHE A 40 13.13 0.99 12.71
N ALA A 41 13.89 1.11 13.80
CA ALA A 41 13.69 0.28 14.99
C ALA A 41 12.28 0.46 15.59
N LEU A 42 11.78 1.69 15.70
CA LEU A 42 10.41 1.98 16.16
C LEU A 42 9.36 1.35 15.25
N ILE A 43 9.51 1.50 13.93
CA ILE A 43 8.61 0.89 12.94
C ILE A 43 8.62 -0.64 13.06
N THR A 44 9.80 -1.26 13.15
CA THR A 44 9.93 -2.72 13.29
C THR A 44 9.26 -3.23 14.56
N CYS A 45 9.50 -2.58 15.71
CA CYS A 45 8.86 -2.95 16.96
C CYS A 45 7.32 -2.80 16.89
N ALA A 46 6.84 -1.72 16.28
CA ALA A 46 5.42 -1.44 16.14
C ALA A 46 4.72 -2.44 15.19
N ILE A 47 5.36 -2.85 14.10
CA ILE A 47 4.85 -3.92 13.21
C ILE A 47 4.69 -5.22 13.99
N HIS A 48 5.71 -5.63 14.74
CA HIS A 48 5.66 -6.87 15.54
C HIS A 48 4.54 -6.84 16.59
N ALA A 49 4.29 -5.70 17.22
CA ALA A 49 3.22 -5.52 18.19
C ALA A 49 1.83 -5.26 17.56
N GLY A 50 1.73 -5.15 16.24
CA GLY A 50 0.49 -4.82 15.52
C GLY A 50 -0.02 -3.39 15.77
N GLN A 51 0.86 -2.46 16.14
CA GLN A 51 0.55 -1.05 16.44
C GLN A 51 0.76 -0.15 15.21
N TYR A 52 -0.10 -0.31 14.21
CA TYR A 52 0.05 0.33 12.90
C TYR A 52 -0.12 1.86 12.89
N LEU A 53 -0.78 2.46 13.89
CA LEU A 53 -0.85 3.92 14.02
C LEU A 53 0.52 4.53 14.34
N THR A 54 1.31 3.88 15.20
CA THR A 54 2.69 4.29 15.50
C THR A 54 3.59 4.11 14.29
N VAL A 55 3.35 3.07 13.47
CA VAL A 55 4.03 2.90 12.19
C VAL A 55 3.79 4.11 11.28
N ILE A 56 2.52 4.51 11.09
CA ILE A 56 2.17 5.68 10.27
C ILE A 56 2.81 6.96 10.79
N GLU A 57 2.78 7.19 12.10
CA GLU A 57 3.43 8.35 12.74
C GLU A 57 4.90 8.46 12.31
N HIS A 58 5.66 7.37 12.41
CA HIS A 58 7.08 7.37 12.10
C HIS A 58 7.37 7.37 10.59
N VAL A 59 6.54 6.71 9.78
CA VAL A 59 6.66 6.73 8.32
C VAL A 59 6.35 8.12 7.75
N ARG A 60 5.34 8.83 8.26
CA ARG A 60 5.08 10.25 7.90
C ARG A 60 6.29 11.13 8.20
N LYS A 61 6.92 10.94 9.36
CA LYS A 61 8.16 11.64 9.72
C LYS A 61 9.30 11.31 8.75
N LEU A 62 9.42 10.07 8.27
CA LEU A 62 10.39 9.69 7.24
C LEU A 62 10.09 10.34 5.87
N ILE A 63 8.82 10.38 5.46
CA ILE A 63 8.38 11.05 4.22
C ILE A 63 8.73 12.55 4.28
N ASN A 64 8.48 13.20 5.42
CA ASN A 64 8.80 14.62 5.62
C ASN A 64 10.31 14.89 5.59
N MET A 65 11.12 14.04 6.23
CA MET A 65 12.59 14.19 6.24
C MET A 65 13.21 13.94 4.86
N HIS A 66 12.71 12.93 4.14
CA HIS A 66 13.24 12.51 2.84
C HIS A 66 12.30 12.94 1.71
N GLN A 67 12.06 14.26 1.61
CA GLN A 67 11.13 14.81 0.63
C GLN A 67 11.54 14.42 -0.81
N PHE A 68 10.55 14.03 -1.62
CA PHE A 68 10.70 13.54 -2.99
C PHE A 68 11.44 12.19 -3.15
N ASN A 69 11.75 11.49 -2.05
CA ASN A 69 12.26 10.13 -2.10
C ASN A 69 11.11 9.11 -2.12
N ASN A 70 11.25 8.07 -2.93
CA ASN A 70 10.27 6.98 -3.03
C ASN A 70 10.43 5.93 -1.93
N GLU A 71 11.60 5.79 -1.31
CA GLU A 71 11.83 4.73 -0.32
C GLU A 71 10.90 4.81 0.90
N PRO A 72 10.61 5.98 1.51
CA PRO A 72 9.66 6.06 2.61
C PRO A 72 8.25 5.54 2.25
N LEU A 73 7.82 5.73 1.00
CA LEU A 73 6.52 5.23 0.52
C LEU A 73 6.54 3.72 0.30
N ARG A 74 7.65 3.16 -0.15
CA ARG A 74 7.82 1.70 -0.21
C ARG A 74 7.82 1.08 1.18
N ILE A 75 8.45 1.74 2.16
CA ILE A 75 8.40 1.32 3.57
C ILE A 75 6.96 1.39 4.09
N LEU A 76 6.20 2.45 3.77
CA LEU A 76 4.78 2.55 4.12
C LEU A 76 4.01 1.31 3.63
N LEU A 77 4.09 1.02 2.33
CA LEU A 77 3.38 -0.11 1.73
C LEU A 77 3.82 -1.45 2.32
N ALA A 78 5.12 -1.65 2.49
CA ALA A 78 5.67 -2.88 3.07
C ALA A 78 5.22 -3.09 4.52
N SER A 79 5.12 -2.00 5.30
CA SER A 79 4.72 -2.04 6.70
C SER A 79 3.22 -2.28 6.93
N LEU A 80 2.38 -1.99 5.93
CA LEU A 80 0.92 -2.09 5.99
C LEU A 80 0.36 -3.19 5.08
N GLY A 81 1.19 -4.16 4.69
CA GLY A 81 0.86 -5.13 3.65
C GLY A 81 -0.20 -6.17 4.00
N ASN A 82 -0.53 -6.39 5.29
CA ASN A 82 -1.48 -7.45 5.66
C ASN A 82 -2.36 -7.12 6.88
N GLY A 83 -3.54 -7.74 6.92
CA GLY A 83 -4.45 -7.71 8.06
C GLY A 83 -5.42 -6.53 8.11
N LEU A 84 -6.47 -6.71 8.91
CA LEU A 84 -7.54 -5.73 9.08
C LEU A 84 -7.01 -4.44 9.74
N ARG A 85 -6.21 -4.57 10.81
CA ARG A 85 -5.66 -3.43 11.55
C ARG A 85 -4.73 -2.56 10.69
N ALA A 86 -3.98 -3.15 9.78
CA ALA A 86 -3.15 -2.40 8.83
C ALA A 86 -4.00 -1.69 7.79
N THR A 87 -5.06 -2.34 7.30
CA THR A 87 -6.04 -1.73 6.39
C THR A 87 -6.70 -0.52 7.03
N ASP A 88 -7.15 -0.62 8.28
CA ASP A 88 -7.77 0.50 9.00
C ASP A 88 -6.80 1.68 9.14
N ALA A 89 -5.53 1.39 9.44
CA ALA A 89 -4.47 2.39 9.50
C ALA A 89 -4.22 3.03 8.12
N PHE A 90 -4.18 2.22 7.05
CA PHE A 90 -4.01 2.70 5.67
C PHE A 90 -5.15 3.61 5.19
N LEU A 91 -6.36 3.41 5.73
CA LEU A 91 -7.55 4.21 5.47
C LEU A 91 -7.68 5.45 6.36
N ALA A 92 -6.74 5.68 7.28
CA ALA A 92 -6.79 6.84 8.18
C ALA A 92 -6.81 8.16 7.39
N SER A 93 -7.74 9.05 7.74
CA SER A 93 -7.90 10.35 7.08
C SER A 93 -6.67 11.24 7.23
N THR A 94 -5.92 11.09 8.32
CA THR A 94 -4.65 11.80 8.57
C THR A 94 -3.59 11.40 7.53
N LEU A 95 -3.48 10.11 7.22
CA LEU A 95 -2.55 9.60 6.21
C LEU A 95 -2.97 10.04 4.81
N SER A 96 -4.26 9.92 4.47
CA SER A 96 -4.74 10.29 3.13
C SER A 96 -4.57 11.78 2.83
N LYS A 97 -4.91 12.67 3.79
CA LYS A 97 -4.65 14.12 3.66
C LYS A 97 -3.16 14.42 3.52
N HIS A 98 -2.31 13.77 4.31
CA HIS A 98 -0.86 13.93 4.24
C HIS A 98 -0.32 13.55 2.85
N LEU A 99 -0.67 12.36 2.33
CA LEU A 99 -0.20 11.92 1.02
C LEU A 99 -0.78 12.73 -0.15
N LEU A 100 -2.00 13.26 -0.02
CA LEU A 100 -2.54 14.22 -0.98
C LEU A 100 -1.69 15.50 -1.03
N ARG A 101 -1.30 16.03 0.13
CA ARG A 101 -0.40 17.19 0.23
C ARG A 101 0.94 16.87 -0.46
N GLU A 102 1.54 15.71 -0.20
CA GLU A 102 2.78 15.29 -0.87
C GLU A 102 2.64 15.21 -2.38
N THR A 103 1.53 14.65 -2.86
CA THR A 103 1.27 14.49 -4.30
C THR A 103 1.16 15.86 -4.97
N ARG A 104 0.38 16.78 -4.39
CA ARG A 104 0.25 18.16 -4.89
C ARG A 104 1.59 18.91 -4.87
N MET A 105 2.40 18.73 -3.82
CA MET A 105 3.73 19.34 -3.73
C MET A 105 4.71 18.78 -4.76
N ALA A 106 4.69 17.47 -5.01
CA ALA A 106 5.49 16.84 -6.05
C ALA A 106 5.10 17.36 -7.45
N ASP A 107 3.81 17.49 -7.73
CA ASP A 107 3.31 18.06 -8.98
C ASP A 107 3.71 19.52 -9.15
N ALA A 108 3.57 20.33 -8.10
CA ALA A 108 4.00 21.73 -8.09
C ALA A 108 5.51 21.86 -8.31
N ALA A 109 6.31 20.94 -7.74
CA ALA A 109 7.76 20.94 -7.92
C ALA A 109 8.20 20.69 -9.37
N VAL A 110 7.43 19.93 -10.13
CA VAL A 110 7.71 19.65 -11.54
C VAL A 110 7.19 20.79 -12.43
N LYS A 111 5.96 21.25 -12.20
CA LYS A 111 5.26 22.23 -13.06
C LYS A 111 5.65 23.68 -12.78
N ASP A 112 5.62 24.09 -11.51
CA ASP A 112 5.75 25.48 -11.08
C ASP A 112 6.81 25.60 -9.96
N LYS A 113 8.09 25.53 -10.34
CA LYS A 113 9.22 25.59 -9.40
C LYS A 113 9.23 26.85 -8.53
N ASP A 114 8.74 27.97 -9.06
CA ASP A 114 8.67 29.25 -8.36
C ASP A 114 7.56 29.29 -7.30
N ALA A 115 6.61 28.36 -7.35
CA ALA A 115 5.55 28.23 -6.35
C ALA A 115 6.02 27.58 -5.04
N LEU A 116 7.21 26.96 -5.03
CA LEU A 116 7.76 26.29 -3.85
C LEU A 116 8.79 27.16 -3.15
N ARG A 117 8.63 27.31 -1.83
CA ARG A 117 9.59 28.01 -0.98
C ARG A 117 10.23 27.03 0.00
N TRP A 118 11.54 27.12 0.12
CA TRP A 118 12.28 26.39 1.14
C TRP A 118 12.03 27.01 2.51
N ASN A 119 11.50 26.22 3.44
CA ASN A 119 11.36 26.58 4.84
C ASN A 119 12.59 26.11 5.62
N ASN A 120 13.38 27.06 6.14
CA ASN A 120 14.59 26.75 6.92
C ASN A 120 14.29 26.11 8.28
N THR A 121 13.14 26.42 8.89
CA THR A 121 12.74 25.89 10.20
C THR A 121 12.33 24.43 10.08
N LEU A 122 11.49 24.13 9.08
CA LEU A 122 11.01 22.76 8.83
C LEU A 122 11.97 21.95 7.95
N ARG A 123 13.05 22.57 7.45
CA ARG A 123 14.03 21.99 6.51
C ARG A 123 13.36 21.29 5.31
N ARG A 124 12.35 21.93 4.74
CA ARG A 124 11.46 21.33 3.76
C ARG A 124 10.90 22.35 2.77
N TYR A 125 10.59 21.92 1.54
CA TYR A 125 9.81 22.73 0.61
C TYR A 125 8.33 22.74 0.99
N GLY A 126 7.76 23.94 1.08
CA GLY A 126 6.33 24.15 1.25
C GLY A 126 5.77 25.13 0.21
N PRO A 127 4.44 25.30 0.15
CA PRO A 127 3.81 26.25 -0.77
C PRO A 127 4.23 27.69 -0.44
N GLY A 128 4.56 28.46 -1.48
CA GLY A 128 5.06 29.83 -1.37
C GLY A 128 3.98 30.91 -1.18
N LYS A 129 2.70 30.59 -1.41
CA LYS A 129 1.57 31.52 -1.20
C LYS A 129 0.86 31.24 0.12
N SER A 130 0.96 32.20 1.04
CA SER A 130 0.01 32.37 2.14
C SER A 130 -1.28 32.98 1.58
N GLY A 131 -2.30 32.16 1.29
CA GLY A 131 -3.63 32.69 0.98
C GLY A 131 -4.46 31.82 0.03
N GLU A 132 -5.10 30.79 0.59
CA GLU A 132 -6.55 30.57 0.48
C GLU A 132 -6.95 29.57 1.57
N ALA A 133 -7.85 30.01 2.43
CA ALA A 133 -8.09 29.50 3.77
C ALA A 133 -9.10 28.33 3.82
N ASP A 134 -9.05 27.40 2.86
CA ASP A 134 -10.02 26.29 2.78
C ASP A 134 -9.39 24.88 2.88
N ASP A 135 -8.06 24.76 3.00
CA ASP A 135 -7.37 23.46 3.19
C ASP A 135 -6.50 23.43 4.46
N ALA A 136 -6.85 24.24 5.47
CA ALA A 136 -6.35 24.11 6.84
C ALA A 136 -7.00 22.89 7.53
N LEU A 137 -6.77 21.69 6.96
CA LEU A 137 -7.09 20.44 7.61
C LEU A 137 -5.89 20.03 8.48
N ASP A 138 -5.91 20.46 9.74
CA ASP A 138 -5.03 20.07 10.85
C ASP A 138 -3.53 20.01 10.52
N ASP A 139 -2.85 21.14 10.70
CA ASP A 139 -1.42 21.15 11.05
C ASP A 139 -1.19 20.81 12.54
N GLU A 140 -2.23 20.42 13.30
CA GLU A 140 -2.11 20.09 14.73
C GLU A 140 -1.39 18.77 15.01
N ASP A 141 -1.22 17.88 14.01
CA ASP A 141 -0.52 16.60 14.17
C ASP A 141 0.90 16.61 13.56
N GLU A 142 1.36 17.75 13.05
CA GLU A 142 2.78 17.96 12.76
C GLU A 142 3.47 18.36 14.07
N GLY A 143 3.83 17.34 14.86
CA GLY A 143 4.51 17.52 16.14
C GLY A 143 5.55 18.64 16.08
N ALA A 144 5.45 19.55 17.05
CA ALA A 144 6.33 20.70 17.20
C ALA A 144 7.79 20.28 16.92
N PRO A 145 8.56 21.09 16.17
CA PRO A 145 9.99 20.82 16.03
C PRO A 145 10.58 20.75 17.44
N ASP A 146 11.37 19.70 17.73
CA ASP A 146 12.17 19.62 18.95
C ASP A 146 12.87 20.98 19.15
N GLU A 147 12.49 21.73 20.19
CA GLU A 147 12.97 23.09 20.51
C GLU A 147 14.44 23.11 20.97
N THR A 148 15.27 22.19 20.48
CA THR A 148 16.69 22.10 20.77
C THR A 148 17.51 21.92 19.49
N SER A 149 17.28 22.77 18.49
CA SER A 149 18.20 22.89 17.36
C SER A 149 19.34 23.87 17.67
N ALA A 150 20.27 23.44 18.54
CA ALA A 150 21.61 24.00 18.55
C ALA A 150 22.29 23.62 17.21
N ALA A 151 22.48 24.63 16.36
CA ALA A 151 23.36 24.68 15.18
C ALA A 151 23.85 23.32 14.63
N ALA A 152 22.95 22.57 13.96
CA ALA A 152 23.34 21.41 13.17
C ALA A 152 23.67 21.84 11.74
N GLU A 153 24.80 21.33 11.23
CA GLU A 153 25.40 21.55 9.90
C GLU A 153 24.41 21.72 8.73
N PRO A 154 24.78 22.45 7.67
CA PRO A 154 23.91 22.68 6.51
C PRO A 154 23.56 21.35 5.85
N SER A 155 22.39 20.79 6.18
CA SER A 155 21.89 19.61 5.47
C SER A 155 21.63 20.00 4.02
N GLU A 156 22.12 19.18 3.09
CA GLU A 156 21.94 19.37 1.65
C GLU A 156 20.44 19.52 1.34
N ARG A 157 20.06 20.58 0.62
CA ARG A 157 18.66 20.80 0.26
C ARG A 157 18.17 19.65 -0.61
N ALA A 158 16.98 19.14 -0.34
CA ALA A 158 16.37 18.10 -1.17
C ALA A 158 16.34 18.57 -2.64
N LYS A 159 16.79 17.71 -3.56
CA LYS A 159 16.83 18.06 -4.98
C LYS A 159 15.40 18.08 -5.51
N LEU A 160 15.01 19.18 -6.17
CA LEU A 160 13.68 19.29 -6.75
C LEU A 160 13.52 18.26 -7.88
N PRO A 161 12.38 17.54 -7.92
CA PRO A 161 12.10 16.59 -8.98
C PRO A 161 12.01 17.30 -10.33
N THR A 162 12.50 16.64 -11.37
CA THR A 162 12.44 17.12 -12.75
C THR A 162 11.38 16.36 -13.57
N LYS A 163 10.95 15.20 -13.08
CA LYS A 163 9.96 14.33 -13.71
C LYS A 163 8.87 14.02 -12.71
N ASP A 164 7.67 13.79 -13.23
CA ASP A 164 6.55 13.31 -12.43
C ASP A 164 6.88 11.94 -11.82
N ASN A 165 6.40 11.73 -10.59
CA ASN A 165 6.69 10.53 -9.83
C ASN A 165 5.49 9.57 -9.84
N PRO A 166 5.57 8.41 -10.52
CA PRO A 166 4.46 7.47 -10.57
C PRO A 166 4.10 6.88 -9.20
N VAL A 167 5.05 6.77 -8.26
CA VAL A 167 4.84 6.11 -6.97
C VAL A 167 3.88 6.90 -6.09
N ASN A 168 4.05 8.22 -5.98
CA ASN A 168 3.18 9.09 -5.17
C ASN A 168 1.71 8.95 -5.59
N VAL A 169 1.47 9.11 -6.89
CA VAL A 169 0.13 9.08 -7.48
C VAL A 169 -0.48 7.68 -7.37
N THR A 170 0.33 6.63 -7.57
CA THR A 170 -0.13 5.23 -7.42
C THR A 170 -0.56 4.93 -5.99
N VAL A 171 0.26 5.27 -4.99
CA VAL A 171 -0.06 5.01 -3.57
C VAL A 171 -1.32 5.75 -3.15
N TYR A 172 -1.47 7.00 -3.59
CA TYR A 172 -2.68 7.76 -3.30
C TYR A 172 -3.93 7.15 -3.98
N GLY A 173 -3.78 6.71 -5.23
CA GLY A 173 -4.82 5.95 -5.95
C GLY A 173 -5.21 4.64 -5.23
N GLN A 174 -4.24 3.94 -4.64
CA GLN A 174 -4.48 2.73 -3.84
C GLN A 174 -5.23 3.02 -2.54
N ILE A 175 -4.97 4.14 -1.86
CA ILE A 175 -5.76 4.58 -0.69
C ILE A 175 -7.22 4.83 -1.10
N MET A 176 -7.44 5.53 -2.21
CA MET A 176 -8.79 5.77 -2.74
C MET A 176 -9.50 4.47 -3.12
N LEU A 177 -8.76 3.52 -3.69
CA LEU A 177 -9.26 2.19 -4.02
C LEU A 177 -9.70 1.42 -2.77
N ALA A 178 -8.84 1.39 -1.74
CA ALA A 178 -9.15 0.76 -0.45
C ALA A 178 -10.36 1.43 0.23
N ALA A 179 -10.48 2.76 0.13
CA ALA A 179 -11.62 3.52 0.63
C ALA A 179 -12.90 3.33 -0.21
N LYS A 180 -12.88 2.49 -1.25
CA LYS A 180 -13.99 2.23 -2.20
C LYS A 180 -14.45 3.49 -2.93
N SER A 181 -13.59 4.50 -3.01
CA SER A 181 -13.80 5.71 -3.79
C SER A 181 -13.32 5.48 -5.22
N TYR A 182 -14.01 4.57 -5.94
CA TYR A 182 -13.50 4.06 -7.23
C TYR A 182 -13.36 5.13 -8.31
N GLN A 183 -14.21 6.16 -8.32
CA GLN A 183 -14.10 7.26 -9.29
C GLN A 183 -12.79 8.03 -9.11
N SER A 184 -12.47 8.40 -7.86
CA SER A 184 -11.22 9.07 -7.51
C SER A 184 -10.02 8.14 -7.72
N ALA A 185 -10.15 6.87 -7.36
CA ALA A 185 -9.10 5.87 -7.60
C ALA A 185 -8.77 5.75 -9.09
N LEU A 186 -9.78 5.66 -9.96
CA LEU A 186 -9.59 5.63 -11.41
C LEU A 186 -8.86 6.87 -11.92
N PHE A 187 -9.22 8.06 -11.44
CA PHE A 187 -8.55 9.31 -11.81
C PHE A 187 -7.04 9.25 -11.52
N TYR A 188 -6.64 8.97 -10.27
CA TYR A 188 -5.23 8.93 -9.90
C TYR A 188 -4.49 7.74 -10.53
N LEU A 189 -5.10 6.55 -10.58
CA LEU A 189 -4.46 5.38 -11.17
C LEU A 189 -4.29 5.47 -12.69
N LEU A 190 -5.18 6.18 -13.40
CA LEU A 190 -4.99 6.47 -14.83
C LEU A 190 -3.83 7.45 -15.05
N HIS A 191 -3.70 8.47 -14.19
CA HIS A 191 -2.51 9.34 -14.21
C HIS A 191 -1.22 8.54 -13.94
N ALA A 192 -1.24 7.62 -12.97
CA ALA A 192 -0.11 6.74 -12.73
C ALA A 192 0.20 5.82 -13.93
N PHE A 193 -0.84 5.35 -14.63
CA PHE A 193 -0.71 4.56 -15.84
C PHE A 193 -0.08 5.35 -16.99
N ASP A 194 -0.40 6.64 -17.15
CA ASP A 194 0.24 7.50 -18.15
C ASP A 194 1.76 7.61 -17.90
N TYR A 195 2.20 7.55 -16.64
CA TYR A 195 3.61 7.57 -16.28
C TYR A 195 4.31 6.21 -16.44
N CYS A 196 3.65 5.13 -16.03
CA CYS A 196 4.22 3.78 -16.06
C CYS A 196 3.17 2.74 -16.50
N PRO A 197 2.89 2.61 -17.80
CA PRO A 197 1.81 1.75 -18.28
C PRO A 197 2.16 0.25 -18.22
N ASP A 198 3.45 -0.06 -18.05
CA ASP A 198 4.00 -1.42 -17.99
C ASP A 198 4.16 -1.94 -16.55
N ASP A 199 3.66 -1.21 -15.55
CA ASP A 199 3.61 -1.70 -14.18
C ASP A 199 2.38 -2.64 -13.99
N PRO A 200 2.59 -3.93 -13.67
CA PRO A 200 1.48 -4.86 -13.46
C PRO A 200 0.57 -4.45 -12.29
N MET A 201 1.09 -3.84 -11.22
CA MET A 201 0.28 -3.44 -10.07
C MET A 201 -0.68 -2.31 -10.42
N ILE A 202 -0.26 -1.33 -11.21
CA ILE A 202 -1.14 -0.24 -11.68
C ILE A 202 -2.28 -0.82 -12.51
N ASN A 203 -1.96 -1.74 -13.43
CA ASN A 203 -2.96 -2.42 -14.27
C ASN A 203 -3.95 -3.25 -13.43
N LEU A 204 -3.48 -3.98 -12.42
CA LEU A 204 -4.33 -4.73 -11.50
C LEU A 204 -5.25 -3.79 -10.69
N CYS A 205 -4.69 -2.70 -10.13
CA CYS A 205 -5.48 -1.70 -9.39
C CYS A 205 -6.54 -1.04 -10.27
N LEU A 206 -6.23 -0.71 -11.52
CA LEU A 206 -7.19 -0.19 -12.49
C LEU A 206 -8.30 -1.20 -12.80
N ALA A 207 -7.96 -2.48 -12.99
CA ALA A 207 -8.95 -3.53 -13.19
C ALA A 207 -9.94 -3.62 -12.01
N ILE A 208 -9.41 -3.64 -10.79
CA ILE A 208 -10.22 -3.67 -9.55
C ILE A 208 -11.07 -2.41 -9.43
N ALA A 209 -10.50 -1.23 -9.69
CA ALA A 209 -11.21 0.05 -9.62
C ALA A 209 -12.36 0.12 -10.63
N SER A 210 -12.14 -0.31 -11.88
CA SER A 210 -13.15 -0.34 -12.94
C SER A 210 -14.29 -1.31 -12.62
N VAL A 211 -13.97 -2.54 -12.19
CA VAL A 211 -14.98 -3.53 -11.78
C VAL A 211 -15.74 -3.06 -10.54
N GLY A 212 -15.03 -2.51 -9.54
CA GLY A 212 -15.62 -1.95 -8.34
C GLY A 212 -16.60 -0.81 -8.65
N ARG A 213 -16.23 0.11 -9.54
CA ARG A 213 -17.10 1.19 -10.03
C ARG A 213 -18.33 0.64 -10.74
N ALA A 214 -18.19 -0.39 -11.58
CA ALA A 214 -19.30 -1.02 -12.30
C ALA A 214 -20.34 -1.67 -11.36
N MET A 215 -19.91 -2.13 -10.18
CA MET A 215 -20.78 -2.75 -9.18
C MET A 215 -21.47 -1.75 -8.24
N GLN A 216 -21.09 -0.48 -8.28
CA GLN A 216 -21.80 0.54 -7.51
C GLN A 216 -23.19 0.81 -8.08
N ARG A 217 -24.11 1.22 -7.20
CA ARG A 217 -25.49 1.57 -7.59
C ARG A 217 -25.53 2.65 -8.68
N GLN A 218 -24.68 3.68 -8.56
CA GLN A 218 -24.62 4.86 -9.42
C GLN A 218 -23.56 4.77 -10.53
N SER A 219 -23.49 3.65 -11.22
CA SER A 219 -22.59 3.48 -12.37
C SER A 219 -23.29 3.88 -13.67
N ASP A 220 -22.66 4.72 -14.49
CA ASP A 220 -23.28 5.18 -15.74
C ASP A 220 -23.36 4.03 -16.76
N ASN A 221 -22.20 3.56 -17.24
CA ASN A 221 -22.11 2.44 -18.19
C ASN A 221 -21.34 1.26 -17.58
N ARG A 222 -22.09 0.36 -16.92
CA ARG A 222 -21.54 -0.85 -16.27
C ARG A 222 -20.76 -1.73 -17.22
N HIS A 223 -21.30 -1.99 -18.40
CA HIS A 223 -20.68 -2.89 -19.37
C HIS A 223 -19.37 -2.33 -19.90
N HIS A 224 -19.31 -1.01 -20.15
CA HIS A 224 -18.07 -0.34 -20.54
C HIS A 224 -17.00 -0.45 -19.44
N LEU A 225 -17.36 -0.17 -18.18
CA LEU A 225 -16.43 -0.28 -17.05
C LEU A 225 -15.93 -1.71 -16.83
N ILE A 226 -16.79 -2.72 -16.99
CA ILE A 226 -16.38 -4.13 -16.93
C ILE A 226 -15.41 -4.43 -18.07
N THR A 227 -15.70 -3.97 -19.29
CA THR A 227 -14.82 -4.17 -20.46
C THR A 227 -13.45 -3.53 -20.24
N GLN A 228 -13.43 -2.30 -19.72
CA GLN A 228 -12.21 -1.60 -19.35
C GLN A 228 -11.42 -2.36 -18.27
N GLY A 229 -12.10 -2.85 -17.23
CA GLY A 229 -11.46 -3.64 -16.18
C GLY A 229 -10.84 -4.93 -16.71
N MET A 230 -11.52 -5.63 -17.61
CA MET A 230 -10.99 -6.83 -18.27
C MET A 230 -9.80 -6.53 -19.19
N ALA A 231 -9.78 -5.38 -19.85
CA ALA A 231 -8.65 -4.96 -20.67
C ALA A 231 -7.38 -4.75 -19.83
N PHE A 232 -7.49 -4.01 -18.72
CA PHE A 232 -6.37 -3.82 -17.80
C PHE A 232 -5.93 -5.14 -17.13
N LEU A 233 -6.87 -6.01 -16.76
CA LEU A 233 -6.54 -7.33 -16.20
C LEU A 233 -5.79 -8.22 -17.20
N THR A 234 -6.15 -8.16 -18.48
CA THR A 234 -5.45 -8.88 -19.56
C THR A 234 -4.05 -8.31 -19.76
N ARG A 235 -3.88 -6.99 -19.71
CA ARG A 235 -2.55 -6.36 -19.74
C ARG A 235 -1.70 -6.77 -18.55
N TYR A 236 -2.25 -6.79 -17.34
CA TYR A 236 -1.60 -7.31 -16.14
C TYR A 236 -1.08 -8.75 -16.34
N ARG A 237 -1.90 -9.65 -16.90
CA ARG A 237 -1.46 -11.02 -17.24
C ARG A 237 -0.27 -11.03 -18.19
N ASN A 238 -0.28 -10.20 -19.23
CA ASN A 238 0.80 -10.14 -20.20
C ASN A 238 2.11 -9.64 -19.56
N LEU A 239 2.02 -8.68 -18.63
CA LEU A 239 3.17 -8.10 -17.93
C LEU A 239 3.79 -9.05 -16.89
N ARG A 240 2.97 -9.87 -16.20
CA ARG A 240 3.49 -10.89 -15.25
C ARG A 240 4.25 -12.02 -15.96
N GLY A 241 4.02 -12.22 -17.25
CA GLY A 241 4.71 -13.22 -18.07
C GLY A 241 4.31 -14.66 -17.76
N ALA A 242 5.08 -15.62 -18.28
CA ALA A 242 4.80 -17.06 -18.18
C ALA A 242 5.54 -17.76 -17.02
N ASN A 243 6.11 -17.00 -16.08
CA ASN A 243 6.80 -17.58 -14.93
C ASN A 243 5.79 -18.32 -14.04
N ALA A 244 6.17 -19.48 -13.49
CA ALA A 244 5.26 -20.36 -12.76
C ALA A 244 4.58 -19.69 -11.56
N GLU A 245 5.30 -18.83 -10.82
CA GLU A 245 4.74 -18.07 -9.69
C GLU A 245 3.78 -16.96 -10.16
N GLY A 246 4.13 -16.27 -11.25
CA GLY A 246 3.29 -15.22 -11.82
C GLY A 246 2.01 -15.75 -12.44
N LEU A 247 2.05 -16.96 -13.01
CA LEU A 247 0.89 -17.60 -13.63
C LEU A 247 -0.19 -17.98 -12.61
N GLU A 248 0.22 -18.50 -11.45
CA GLU A 248 -0.70 -18.88 -10.37
C GLU A 248 -1.47 -17.65 -9.83
N GLU A 249 -0.74 -16.57 -9.52
CA GLU A 249 -1.33 -15.30 -9.08
C GLU A 249 -2.32 -14.73 -10.10
N VAL A 250 -1.95 -14.77 -11.39
CA VAL A 250 -2.81 -14.32 -12.48
C VAL A 250 -4.10 -15.15 -12.53
N GLU A 251 -4.01 -16.48 -12.54
CA GLU A 251 -5.20 -17.33 -12.61
C GLU A 251 -6.08 -17.12 -11.38
N PHE A 252 -5.50 -16.98 -10.18
CA PHE A 252 -6.25 -16.64 -8.97
C PHE A 252 -7.00 -15.30 -9.09
N ASN A 253 -6.33 -14.25 -9.55
CA ASN A 253 -6.91 -12.91 -9.70
C ASN A 253 -8.03 -12.86 -10.76
N PHE A 254 -7.89 -13.60 -11.86
CA PHE A 254 -8.99 -13.80 -12.81
C PHE A 254 -10.17 -14.52 -12.17
N GLY A 255 -9.92 -15.58 -11.41
CA GLY A 255 -10.94 -16.29 -10.64
C GLY A 255 -11.71 -15.35 -9.69
N ARG A 256 -10.98 -14.51 -8.94
CA ARG A 256 -11.56 -13.52 -8.02
C ARG A 256 -12.46 -12.51 -8.73
N ILE A 257 -12.02 -11.96 -9.87
CA ILE A 257 -12.81 -10.98 -10.62
C ILE A 257 -14.08 -11.63 -11.20
N PHE A 258 -13.98 -12.83 -11.78
CA PHE A 258 -15.16 -13.53 -12.27
C PHE A 258 -16.14 -13.88 -11.16
N GLN A 259 -15.64 -14.31 -10.00
CA GLN A 259 -16.50 -14.59 -8.85
C GLN A 259 -17.20 -13.32 -8.36
N GLN A 260 -16.50 -12.18 -8.32
CA GLN A 260 -17.06 -10.88 -7.95
C GLN A 260 -18.14 -10.41 -8.94
N LEU A 261 -18.00 -10.71 -10.24
CA LEU A 261 -19.00 -10.43 -11.27
C LEU A 261 -20.17 -11.43 -11.28
N GLY A 262 -20.15 -12.48 -10.45
CA GLY A 262 -21.16 -13.55 -10.45
C GLY A 262 -21.00 -14.59 -11.58
N LEU A 263 -19.88 -14.56 -12.31
CA LEU A 263 -19.58 -15.48 -13.41
C LEU A 263 -18.90 -16.75 -12.88
N HIS A 264 -19.64 -17.51 -12.07
CA HIS A 264 -19.12 -18.65 -11.30
C HIS A 264 -18.46 -19.74 -12.15
N SER A 265 -19.02 -20.06 -13.32
CA SER A 265 -18.45 -21.08 -14.22
C SER A 265 -17.05 -20.73 -14.72
N LEU A 266 -16.78 -19.45 -14.96
CA LEU A 266 -15.44 -18.97 -15.33
C LEU A 266 -14.52 -18.94 -14.12
N ALA A 267 -15.02 -18.48 -12.97
CA ALA A 267 -14.25 -18.46 -11.72
C ALA A 267 -13.75 -19.86 -11.32
N ILE A 268 -14.62 -20.88 -11.42
CA ILE A 268 -14.27 -22.28 -11.12
C ILE A 268 -13.07 -22.74 -11.95
N ARG A 269 -13.09 -22.54 -13.27
CA ARG A 269 -11.99 -22.96 -14.16
C ARG A 269 -10.65 -22.33 -13.78
N HIS A 270 -10.67 -21.07 -13.35
CA HIS A 270 -9.46 -20.37 -12.93
C HIS A 270 -8.95 -20.88 -11.58
N TYR A 271 -9.83 -21.13 -10.61
CA TYR A 271 -9.41 -21.72 -9.33
C TYR A 271 -8.93 -23.16 -9.48
N GLU A 272 -9.56 -23.97 -10.33
CA GLU A 272 -9.10 -25.34 -10.63
C GLU A 272 -7.67 -25.33 -11.20
N ARG A 273 -7.35 -24.41 -12.11
CA ARG A 273 -5.98 -24.25 -12.63
C ARG A 273 -4.96 -23.88 -11.55
N VAL A 274 -5.35 -23.06 -10.57
CA VAL A 274 -4.47 -22.74 -9.42
C VAL A 274 -4.20 -24.00 -8.60
N LEU A 275 -5.24 -24.80 -8.32
CA LEU A 275 -5.09 -26.07 -7.59
C LEU A 275 -4.24 -27.08 -8.37
N GLU A 276 -4.43 -27.22 -9.68
CA GLU A 276 -3.63 -28.08 -10.54
C GLU A 276 -2.13 -27.69 -10.53
N GLN A 277 -1.84 -26.39 -10.59
CA GLN A 277 -0.47 -25.87 -10.50
C GLN A 277 0.16 -26.12 -9.13
N ALA A 278 -0.60 -25.92 -8.06
CA ALA A 278 -0.16 -26.23 -6.70
C ALA A 278 0.14 -27.73 -6.53
N GLU A 279 -0.72 -28.61 -7.03
CA GLU A 279 -0.48 -30.06 -7.02
C GLU A 279 0.78 -30.46 -7.78
N ALA A 280 1.05 -29.82 -8.91
CA ALA A 280 2.28 -30.04 -9.67
C ALA A 280 3.52 -29.58 -8.87
N ARG A 281 3.41 -28.47 -8.12
CA ARG A 281 4.49 -27.93 -7.28
C ARG A 281 4.73 -28.76 -6.03
N SER A 282 3.69 -29.26 -5.38
CA SER A 282 3.80 -30.11 -4.18
C SER A 282 4.58 -31.41 -4.43
N LYS A 283 4.69 -31.85 -5.69
CA LYS A 283 5.54 -33.00 -6.07
C LYS A 283 7.04 -32.69 -5.98
N VAL A 284 7.42 -31.42 -6.01
CA VAL A 284 8.79 -30.94 -5.98
C VAL A 284 9.12 -30.35 -4.60
N ASP A 285 8.15 -29.66 -3.98
CA ASP A 285 8.26 -29.03 -2.68
C ASP A 285 6.94 -29.14 -1.91
N GLU A 286 6.88 -30.08 -0.96
CA GLU A 286 5.66 -30.42 -0.21
C GLU A 286 5.12 -29.28 0.67
N GLU A 287 5.94 -28.28 1.01
CA GLU A 287 5.53 -27.17 1.88
C GLU A 287 5.02 -25.94 1.10
N ASN A 288 5.21 -25.90 -0.22
CA ASN A 288 4.83 -24.75 -1.04
C ASN A 288 3.38 -24.86 -1.57
N TYR A 289 2.44 -24.45 -0.72
CA TYR A 289 1.01 -24.42 -1.05
C TYR A 289 0.56 -23.23 -1.91
N GLY A 290 1.44 -22.25 -2.18
CA GLY A 290 1.11 -21.08 -3.00
C GLY A 290 -0.19 -20.38 -2.57
N LEU A 291 -1.10 -20.20 -3.52
CA LEU A 291 -2.44 -19.63 -3.36
C LEU A 291 -3.54 -20.72 -3.32
N ALA A 292 -3.17 -21.99 -3.16
CA ALA A 292 -4.10 -23.12 -3.25
C ALA A 292 -5.17 -23.07 -2.16
N ARG A 293 -4.80 -22.64 -0.94
CA ARG A 293 -5.74 -22.55 0.19
C ARG A 293 -6.78 -21.47 -0.06
N GLU A 294 -6.35 -20.30 -0.52
CA GLU A 294 -7.22 -19.18 -0.86
C GLU A 294 -8.14 -19.52 -2.04
N ALA A 295 -7.60 -20.20 -3.06
CA ALA A 295 -8.37 -20.67 -4.21
C ALA A 295 -9.42 -21.72 -3.79
N ALA A 296 -9.02 -22.72 -2.99
CA ALA A 296 -9.91 -23.76 -2.49
C ALA A 296 -11.02 -23.18 -1.61
N TYR A 297 -10.71 -22.20 -0.77
CA TYR A 297 -11.70 -21.50 0.05
C TYR A 297 -12.71 -20.73 -0.82
N ASN A 298 -12.23 -19.97 -1.79
CA ASN A 298 -13.13 -19.23 -2.69
C ASN A 298 -14.00 -20.16 -3.56
N LEU A 299 -13.44 -21.28 -4.00
CA LEU A 299 -14.14 -22.30 -4.76
C LEU A 299 -15.20 -23.03 -3.92
N SER A 300 -14.88 -23.35 -2.66
CA SER A 300 -15.85 -23.98 -1.74
C SER A 300 -17.05 -23.07 -1.48
N LEU A 301 -16.85 -21.75 -1.38
CA LEU A 301 -17.96 -20.79 -1.27
C LEU A 301 -18.89 -20.85 -2.49
N ILE A 302 -18.34 -21.00 -3.71
CA ILE A 302 -19.14 -21.16 -4.93
C ILE A 302 -19.95 -22.46 -4.85
N TYR A 303 -19.32 -23.57 -4.49
CA TYR A 303 -20.00 -24.86 -4.39
C TYR A 303 -21.09 -24.90 -3.31
N VAL A 304 -20.85 -24.28 -2.16
CA VAL A 304 -21.88 -24.14 -1.12
C VAL A 304 -23.06 -23.32 -1.63
N THR A 305 -22.79 -22.17 -2.26
CA THR A 305 -23.84 -21.27 -2.77
C THR A 305 -24.66 -21.91 -3.89
N THR A 306 -24.05 -22.79 -4.69
CA THR A 306 -24.71 -23.51 -5.79
C THR A 306 -25.33 -24.85 -5.39
N GLY A 307 -25.15 -25.29 -4.14
CA GLY A 307 -25.71 -26.54 -3.62
C GLY A 307 -24.85 -27.80 -3.85
N ALA A 308 -23.65 -27.67 -4.43
CA ALA A 308 -22.70 -28.76 -4.65
C ALA A 308 -21.88 -29.10 -3.38
N THR A 309 -22.56 -29.38 -2.27
CA THR A 309 -21.94 -29.59 -0.95
C THR A 309 -20.90 -30.71 -0.90
N PRO A 310 -21.00 -31.85 -1.64
CA PRO A 310 -19.98 -32.88 -1.60
C PRO A 310 -18.63 -32.41 -2.16
N LEU A 311 -18.64 -31.57 -3.21
CA LEU A 311 -17.42 -31.01 -3.79
C LEU A 311 -16.75 -30.02 -2.82
N ALA A 312 -17.54 -29.20 -2.12
CA ALA A 312 -17.02 -28.32 -1.08
C ALA A 312 -16.35 -29.11 0.05
N GLN A 313 -16.96 -30.22 0.50
CA GLN A 313 -16.37 -31.08 1.53
C GLN A 313 -15.04 -31.72 1.09
N ALA A 314 -14.94 -32.12 -0.19
CA ALA A 314 -13.69 -32.65 -0.73
C ALA A 314 -12.57 -31.60 -0.70
N LEU A 315 -12.87 -30.35 -1.06
CA LEU A 315 -11.91 -29.24 -0.96
C LEU A 315 -11.49 -28.97 0.49
N TYR A 316 -12.44 -28.97 1.43
CA TYR A 316 -12.12 -28.75 2.84
C TYR A 316 -11.14 -29.77 3.38
N ARG A 317 -11.38 -31.05 3.09
CA ARG A 317 -10.51 -32.15 3.57
C ARG A 317 -9.12 -32.10 2.94
N ARG A 318 -9.03 -31.71 1.68
CA ARG A 318 -7.78 -31.75 0.91
C ARG A 318 -6.88 -30.55 1.14
N TRP A 319 -7.45 -29.34 1.17
CA TRP A 319 -6.67 -28.10 1.13
C TRP A 319 -6.79 -27.24 2.39
N LEU A 320 -7.84 -27.43 3.19
CA LEU A 320 -8.21 -26.53 4.29
C LEU A 320 -8.26 -27.25 5.66
N SER A 321 -7.72 -28.47 5.73
CA SER A 321 -7.46 -29.15 7.00
C SER A 321 -6.27 -28.49 7.72
N LEU A 322 -6.37 -28.41 9.05
CA LEU A 322 -5.34 -27.83 9.92
C LEU A 322 -4.16 -28.77 10.13
#